data_AF-A0AB94IQY1-F1
#
_entry.id   AF-A0AB94IQY1-F1
#
_cell.length_a   1.000
_cell.length_b   1.000
_cell.length_c   1.000
_cell.angle_alpha   90.00
_cell.angle_beta   90.00
_cell.angle_gamma   90.00
#
_symmetry.space_group_name_H-M   'P 1'
#
loop_
_entity.id
_entity.type
_entity.pdbx_description
1 polymer ?
#
loop_
_entity_poly.entity_id
_entity_poly.type
_entity_poly.pdbx_seq_one_letter_code
_entity_poly.pdbx_strand_id
1 'polypeptide(L)' 'MDAKVKNKINNIIAELNALARELDDISQGINREFKGIGAVKCASSLQSTAGKYQAVIQELRKM' A
#
# COMPACT_ATOMS: atom_id res chain seq x y z
N MET A 1 11.68 -10.60 -21.08
CA MET A 1 11.60 -9.18 -20.70
C MET A 1 13.01 -8.59 -20.69
N ASP A 2 13.19 -7.38 -21.22
CA ASP A 2 14.48 -6.66 -21.19
C ASP A 2 14.95 -6.41 -19.74
N ALA A 3 16.26 -6.50 -19.48
CA ALA A 3 16.81 -6.40 -18.13
C ALA A 3 16.59 -5.02 -17.49
N LYS A 4 16.60 -3.94 -18.29
CA LYS A 4 16.31 -2.58 -17.78
C LYS A 4 14.84 -2.46 -17.41
N VAL A 5 13.95 -3.07 -18.20
CA VAL A 5 12.51 -3.12 -17.90
C VAL A 5 12.24 -3.92 -16.62
N LYS A 6 12.90 -5.08 -16.44
CA LYS A 6 12.80 -5.88 -15.21
C LYS A 6 13.25 -5.09 -13.97
N ASN A 7 14.37 -4.38 -14.06
CA ASN A 7 14.86 -3.56 -12.95
C ASN A 7 13.91 -2.40 -12.61
N LYS A 8 13.32 -1.75 -13.61
CA LYS A 8 12.30 -0.72 -13.38
C LYS A 8 11.08 -1.28 -12.66
N ILE A 9 10.58 -2.44 -13.08
CA ILE A 9 9.43 -3.10 -12.43
C ILE A 9 9.76 -3.43 -10.97
N ASN A 10 10.97 -3.95 -10.69
CA ASN A 10 11.40 -4.24 -9.32
C ASN A 10 11.45 -2.98 -8.44
N ASN A 11 11.93 -1.86 -8.98
CA ASN A 11 11.95 -0.59 -8.25
C ASN A 11 10.52 -0.09 -7.95
N ILE A 12 9.63 -0.16 -8.95
CA ILE A 12 8.22 0.20 -8.76
C ILE A 12 7.59 -0.69 -7.69
N ILE A 13 7.84 -2.00 -7.71
CA ILE A 13 7.36 -2.93 -6.67
C ILE A 13 7.89 -2.52 -5.29
N ALA A 14 9.15 -2.11 -5.17
CA ALA A 14 9.72 -1.66 -3.89
C ALA A 14 9.03 -0.39 -3.37
N GLU A 15 8.83 0.60 -4.23
CA GLU A 15 8.13 1.85 -3.90
C GLU A 15 6.67 1.61 -3.49
N LEU A 16 5.94 0.77 -4.23
CA LEU A 16 4.56 0.43 -3.90
C LEU A 16 4.46 -0.32 -2.56
N ASN A 17 5.45 -1.16 -2.23
CA ASN A 17 5.50 -1.84 -0.94
C ASN A 17 5.73 -0.86 0.22
N ALA A 18 6.55 0.17 0.01
CA ALA A 18 6.76 1.23 1.00
C ALA A 18 5.45 2.01 1.23
N LEU A 19 4.80 2.47 0.16
CA LEU A 19 3.52 3.17 0.25
C LEU A 19 2.42 2.35 0.95
N ALA A 20 2.31 1.06 0.62
CA ALA A 20 1.33 0.20 1.27
C ALA A 20 1.57 0.10 2.79
N ARG A 21 2.82 -0.01 3.23
CA ARG A 21 3.17 -0.05 4.66
C ARG A 21 2.89 1.27 5.36
N GLU A 22 3.26 2.39 4.75
CA GLU A 22 2.98 3.72 5.31
C GLU A 22 1.48 3.95 5.49
N LEU A 23 0.66 3.52 4.53
CA LEU A 23 -0.80 3.61 4.64
C LEU A 23 -1.36 2.74 5.78
N ASP A 24 -0.82 1.53 5.97
CA ASP A 24 -1.20 0.66 7.08
C ASP A 24 -0.78 1.24 8.44
N ASP A 25 0.41 1.84 8.52
CA ASP A 25 0.90 2.49 9.73
C ASP A 25 0.04 3.71 10.11
N ILE A 26 -0.29 4.55 9.12
CA ILE A 26 -1.20 5.69 9.32
C ILE A 26 -2.59 5.20 9.75
N SER A 27 -3.11 4.16 9.10
CA SER A 27 -4.41 3.57 9.46
C SER A 27 -4.43 3.09 10.92
N GLN A 28 -3.37 2.39 11.35
CA GLN A 28 -3.22 1.94 12.73
C GLN A 28 -3.08 3.11 13.71
N GLY A 29 -2.32 4.14 13.36
CA GLY A 29 -2.19 5.38 14.14
C GLY A 29 -3.53 6.07 14.35
N ILE A 30 -4.31 6.23 13.27
CA ILE A 30 -5.66 6.81 13.32
C ILE A 30 -6.59 5.98 14.23
N ASN A 31 -6.55 4.65 14.12
CA ASN A 31 -7.38 3.78 14.97
C ASN A 31 -7.01 3.87 16.45
N ARG A 32 -5.74 4.13 16.79
CA ARG A 32 -5.26 4.22 18.17
C ARG A 32 -5.49 5.60 18.78
N GLU A 33 -5.17 6.64 18.04
CA GLU A 33 -5.08 8.01 18.54
C GLU A 33 -6.38 8.79 18.32
N PHE A 34 -7.13 8.49 17.27
CA PHE A 34 -8.37 9.19 16.94
C PHE A 34 -9.58 8.43 17.50
N LYS A 35 -10.08 8.83 18.67
CA LYS A 35 -11.31 8.27 19.24
C LYS A 35 -12.53 9.11 18.85
N GLY A 36 -13.12 8.81 17.68
CA GLY A 36 -14.30 9.52 17.18
C GLY A 36 -15.06 8.76 16.08
N ILE A 37 -16.29 9.21 15.80
CA ILE A 37 -17.21 8.68 14.77
C ILE A 37 -16.67 9.03 13.38
N GLY A 38 -15.58 8.39 12.97
CA GLY A 38 -14.89 8.68 11.71
C GLY A 38 -13.52 8.01 11.60
N ALA A 39 -12.88 7.73 12.74
CA ALA A 39 -11.59 7.06 12.80
C ALA A 39 -11.63 5.69 12.09
N VAL A 40 -12.66 4.88 12.40
CA VAL A 40 -12.84 3.55 11.80
C VAL A 40 -13.03 3.63 10.28
N LYS A 41 -13.82 4.59 9.79
CA LYS A 41 -14.02 4.77 8.34
C LYS A 41 -12.73 5.23 7.64
N CYS A 42 -11.98 6.14 8.25
CA CYS A 42 -10.72 6.64 7.70
C CYS A 42 -9.66 5.54 7.67
N ALA A 43 -9.46 4.85 8.79
CA ALA A 43 -8.55 3.71 8.92
C ALA A 43 -8.90 2.60 7.90
N SER A 44 -10.19 2.26 7.76
CA SER A 44 -10.65 1.27 6.78
C SER A 44 -10.41 1.71 5.33
N SER A 45 -10.60 2.99 5.01
CA SER A 45 -10.34 3.52 3.67
C SER A 45 -8.85 3.48 3.31
N LEU A 46 -7.98 3.75 4.28
CA LEU A 46 -6.52 3.66 4.13
C LEU A 46 -6.07 2.20 3.94
N GLN A 47 -6.57 1.28 4.76
CA GLN A 47 -6.31 -0.17 4.60
C GLN A 47 -6.80 -0.70 3.24
N SER A 48 -7.98 -0.27 2.80
CA SER A 48 -8.48 -0.64 1.47
C SER A 48 -7.55 -0.14 0.37
N THR A 49 -7.00 1.06 0.53
CA THR A 49 -6.04 1.64 -0.43
C THR A 49 -4.70 0.91 -0.41
N ALA A 50 -4.16 0.56 0.76
CA ALA A 50 -2.99 -0.31 0.90
C ALA A 50 -3.19 -1.66 0.21
N GLY A 51 -4.37 -2.26 0.36
CA GLY A 51 -4.76 -3.50 -0.32
C GLY A 51 -4.76 -3.39 -1.84
N LYS A 52 -5.17 -2.24 -2.41
CA LYS A 52 -5.09 -1.99 -3.86
C LYS A 52 -3.65 -1.93 -4.35
N TYR A 53 -2.74 -1.29 -3.60
CA TYR A 53 -1.31 -1.30 -3.92
C TYR A 53 -0.74 -2.72 -3.88
N GLN A 54 -1.12 -3.53 -2.90
CA GLN A 54 -0.74 -4.95 -2.83
C GLN A 54 -1.25 -5.76 -4.03
N ALA A 55 -2.48 -5.50 -4.50
CA ALA A 55 -3.00 -6.16 -5.70
C ALA A 55 -2.17 -5.80 -6.95
N VAL A 56 -1.82 -4.52 -7.14
CA VAL A 56 -0.96 -4.09 -8.25
C VAL A 56 0.43 -4.74 -8.16
N ILE A 57 1.01 -4.83 -6.96
CA ILE A 57 2.29 -5.54 -6.75
C ILE A 57 2.19 -7.00 -7.18
N GLN A 58 1.09 -7.68 -6.86
CA GLN A 58 0.89 -9.09 -7.24
C GLN A 58 0.80 -9.25 -8.76
N GLU A 59 0.14 -8.33 -9.47
CA GLU A 59 0.10 -8.35 -10.94
C GLU A 59 1.47 -8.05 -11.56
N LEU A 60 2.18 -7.04 -11.05
CA LEU A 60 3.53 -6.70 -11.53
C LEU A 60 4.54 -7.85 -11.34
N ARG A 61 4.37 -8.67 -10.30
CA ARG A 61 5.22 -9.86 -10.07
C ARG A 61 4.99 -11.00 -11.07
N LYS A 62 3.87 -11.00 -11.79
CA LYS A 62 3.54 -12.01 -12.81
C LYS A 62 4.14 -11.67 -14.19
N MET A 63 4.66 -10.45 -14.36
CA MET A 63 5.27 -9.95 -15.61
C MET A 63 6.76 -10.28 -15.69
#